data_AF-A0A2Y8K3L2-F1
#
_entry.id   AF-A0A2Y8K3L2-F1
#
_cell.length_a   1.000
_cell.length_b   1.000
_cell.length_c   1.000
_cell.angle_alpha   90.00
_cell.angle_beta   90.00
_cell.angle_gamma   90.00
#
_symmetry.space_group_name_H-M   'P 1'
#
loop_
_entity.id
_entity.type
_entity.pdbx_description
1 polymer ?
#
loop_
_entity_poly.entity_id
_entity_poly.type
_entity_poly.pdbx_seq_one_letter_code
_entity_poly.pdbx_strand_id
1 'polypeptide(L)'
;MDINKTLVACFISSILLTGCGPRELTLEQKEQVESLKKELAQVESQISTSKTDLEKYSSGIISNIIYSKIEILEANKLLIQQRINAIESGAKITENVPATQPNPELAASIKNEIDKLNEEISSAKQDASQYNSGLVLSLKLSNIAMQEQTLAMLEQKYLSAKYGLPELKYNKSPASADNKENNSTSSDGAHNQERLLPPGDGPLGFQMGLSVKNIEDMTGKQLKPVDGSYGLYVVDVSPKKNNLFESFGLVISPNVGLCQIRAITHDINTDSYGLELKSQFDDLAGSITAIYGNGKKGDFLYPGSIWDRPQDWLSGLVKQERVYMQEWSGPNDTMNKNEIKSIILSAKGKNTSQGYIVLQYSFKNNSKCQEEIENSKKSSL
;
A
#
# COMPACT_ATOMS: atom_id res chain seq x y z
N MET A 1 52.50 34.03 -57.89
CA MET A 1 53.72 34.41 -57.15
C MET A 1 53.40 34.23 -55.68
N ASP A 2 53.97 33.18 -55.12
CA ASP A 2 53.92 32.66 -53.74
C ASP A 2 54.42 33.70 -52.69
N ILE A 3 53.80 33.88 -51.51
CA ILE A 3 53.90 33.14 -50.21
C ILE A 3 54.53 34.03 -49.09
N ASN A 4 53.91 33.99 -47.89
CA ASN A 4 54.42 34.10 -46.48
C ASN A 4 53.69 35.15 -45.61
N LYS A 5 52.90 34.79 -44.58
CA LYS A 5 53.16 34.16 -43.25
C LYS A 5 53.76 35.09 -42.17
N THR A 6 52.92 35.39 -41.16
CA THR A 6 53.17 35.58 -39.69
C THR A 6 54.12 36.71 -39.21
N LEU A 7 53.62 37.65 -38.38
CA LEU A 7 53.65 37.60 -36.90
C LEU A 7 53.08 38.88 -36.23
N VAL A 8 52.06 38.67 -35.38
CA VAL A 8 51.65 39.33 -34.11
C VAL A 8 52.34 40.65 -33.66
N ALA A 9 51.54 41.68 -33.32
CA ALA A 9 51.68 42.43 -32.06
C ALA A 9 50.49 43.38 -31.77
N CYS A 10 49.81 43.10 -30.65
CA CYS A 10 49.22 44.03 -29.67
C CYS A 10 48.40 45.24 -30.17
N PHE A 11 47.07 45.20 -30.00
CA PHE A 11 46.25 46.28 -29.40
C PHE A 11 44.76 45.93 -29.40
N ILE A 12 44.30 45.07 -28.49
CA ILE A 12 42.92 45.17 -27.97
C ILE A 12 42.99 44.85 -26.47
N SER A 13 43.33 45.88 -25.71
CA SER A 13 43.07 45.93 -24.27
C SER A 13 41.61 46.34 -24.06
N SER A 14 41.00 45.74 -23.04
CA SER A 14 39.75 46.19 -22.39
C SER A 14 38.44 45.83 -23.09
N ILE A 15 38.10 44.53 -23.10
CA ILE A 15 36.69 44.11 -23.02
C ILE A 15 36.45 43.62 -21.60
N LEU A 16 35.54 44.33 -20.94
CA LEU A 16 35.04 44.15 -19.59
C LEU A 16 34.77 42.68 -19.25
N LEU A 17 35.56 42.14 -18.32
CA LEU A 17 35.09 41.05 -17.46
C LEU A 17 34.07 41.63 -16.47
N THR A 18 32.87 41.99 -16.94
CA THR A 18 31.69 41.88 -16.09
C THR A 18 31.33 40.41 -16.03
N GLY A 19 32.11 39.65 -15.26
CA GLY A 19 31.58 38.41 -14.70
C GLY A 19 30.31 38.79 -13.96
N CYS A 20 29.17 38.23 -14.37
CA CYS A 20 27.93 38.33 -13.60
C CYS A 20 28.24 37.88 -12.18
N GLY A 21 28.39 38.85 -11.25
CA GLY A 21 28.31 38.57 -9.82
C GLY A 21 26.94 37.99 -9.49
N PRO A 22 26.80 37.28 -8.35
CA PRO A 22 25.51 36.75 -7.93
C PRO A 22 24.49 37.89 -7.90
N ARG A 23 23.39 37.70 -8.63
CA ARG A 23 22.28 38.67 -8.68
C ARG A 23 21.79 38.89 -7.25
N GLU A 24 21.78 40.15 -6.79
CA GLU A 24 21.19 40.46 -5.49
C GLU A 24 19.69 40.11 -5.50
N LEU A 25 19.26 39.33 -4.51
CA LEU A 25 17.86 38.96 -4.30
C LEU A 25 17.00 40.21 -4.11
N THR A 26 15.81 40.22 -4.70
CA THR A 26 14.82 41.27 -4.43
C THR A 26 14.35 41.20 -2.98
N LEU A 27 13.77 42.28 -2.44
CA LEU A 27 13.20 42.28 -1.08
C LEU A 27 12.16 41.17 -0.90
N GLU A 28 11.29 40.97 -1.89
CA GLU A 28 10.28 39.90 -1.92
C GLU A 28 10.92 38.50 -1.91
N GLN A 29 11.99 38.28 -2.68
CA GLN A 29 12.72 37.01 -2.67
C GLN A 29 13.40 36.74 -1.32
N LYS A 30 13.93 37.78 -0.67
CA LYS A 30 14.52 37.66 0.68
C LYS A 30 13.46 37.27 1.70
N GLU A 31 12.28 37.91 1.68
CA GLU A 31 11.16 37.55 2.55
C GLU A 31 10.67 36.11 2.30
N GLN A 32 10.57 35.69 1.04
CA GLN A 32 10.19 34.32 0.69
C GLN A 32 11.21 33.28 1.19
N VAL A 33 12.51 33.56 1.05
CA VAL A 33 13.58 32.68 1.56
C VAL A 33 13.53 32.57 3.08
N GLU A 34 13.33 33.68 3.79
CA GLU A 34 13.17 33.67 5.26
C GLU A 34 11.95 32.85 5.70
N SER A 35 10.83 32.97 4.99
CA SER A 35 9.64 32.14 5.23
C SER A 35 9.93 30.65 5.01
N LEU A 36 10.57 30.29 3.89
CA LEU A 36 10.94 28.91 3.58
C LEU A 36 11.93 28.32 4.59
N LYS A 37 12.87 29.13 5.13
CA LYS A 37 13.79 28.70 6.19
C LYS A 37 13.06 28.37 7.50
N LYS A 38 12.00 29.11 7.83
CA LYS A 38 11.15 28.78 8.99
C LYS A 38 10.37 27.48 8.78
N GLU A 39 9.77 27.30 7.60
CA GLU A 39 9.07 26.05 7.24
C GLU A 39 10.03 24.85 7.27
N LEU A 40 11.27 25.02 6.77
CA LEU A 40 12.31 24.00 6.82
C LEU A 40 12.64 23.59 8.25
N ALA A 41 12.86 24.55 9.16
CA ALA A 41 13.16 24.27 10.56
C ALA A 41 12.02 23.53 11.26
N GLN A 42 10.76 23.85 10.94
CA GLN A 42 9.60 23.14 11.46
C GLN A 42 9.56 21.68 10.99
N VAL A 43 9.75 21.44 9.68
CA VAL A 43 9.78 20.08 9.12
C VAL A 43 10.92 19.26 9.72
N GLU A 44 12.10 19.85 9.92
CA GLU A 44 13.23 19.17 10.57
C GLU A 44 12.93 18.80 12.03
N SER A 45 12.26 19.67 12.77
CA SER A 45 11.79 19.36 14.12
C SER A 45 10.79 18.20 14.12
N GLN A 46 9.82 18.18 13.20
CA GLN A 46 8.83 17.11 13.07
C GLN A 46 9.48 15.77 12.69
N ILE A 47 10.50 15.77 11.81
CA ILE A 47 11.29 14.58 11.49
C ILE A 47 11.98 14.05 12.75
N SER A 48 12.64 14.94 13.52
CA SER A 48 13.34 14.53 14.73
C SER A 48 12.40 13.92 15.76
N THR A 49 11.24 14.55 16.01
CA THR A 49 10.22 14.00 16.92
C THR A 49 9.71 12.65 16.43
N SER A 50 9.42 12.53 15.14
CA SER A 50 8.90 11.28 14.55
C SER A 50 9.94 10.15 14.62
N LYS A 51 11.24 10.45 14.48
CA LYS A 51 12.33 9.47 14.69
C LYS A 51 12.41 9.01 16.15
N THR A 52 12.26 9.91 17.12
CA THR A 52 12.16 9.55 18.54
C THR A 52 10.93 8.70 18.84
N ASP A 53 9.80 8.97 18.19
CA ASP A 53 8.59 8.16 18.38
C ASP A 53 8.75 6.77 17.73
N LEU A 54 9.44 6.66 16.60
CA LEU A 54 9.76 5.37 15.97
C LEU A 54 10.57 4.44 16.90
N GLU A 55 11.48 4.99 17.71
CA GLU A 55 12.23 4.22 18.72
C GLU A 55 11.34 3.65 19.83
N LYS A 56 10.25 4.34 20.17
CA LYS A 56 9.25 3.88 21.15
C LYS A 56 8.33 2.79 20.59
N TYR A 57 8.09 2.81 19.29
CA TYR A 57 7.21 1.89 18.56
C TYR A 57 8.03 1.07 17.56
N SER A 58 8.88 0.18 18.07
CA SER A 58 9.93 -0.52 17.31
C SER A 58 9.44 -1.64 16.37
N SER A 59 8.15 -1.98 16.39
CA SER A 59 7.53 -2.92 15.44
C SER A 59 6.00 -2.78 15.38
N GLY A 60 5.38 -3.07 14.23
CA GLY A 60 3.92 -3.06 14.03
C GLY A 60 3.37 -1.84 13.28
N ILE A 61 2.04 -1.73 13.17
CA ILE A 61 1.33 -0.74 12.34
C ILE A 61 1.74 0.70 12.67
N ILE A 62 1.87 1.05 13.95
CA ILE A 62 2.28 2.40 14.37
C ILE A 62 3.68 2.75 13.86
N SER A 63 4.61 1.78 13.91
CA SER A 63 5.98 1.91 13.38
C SER A 63 5.96 2.22 11.88
N ASN A 64 5.17 1.47 11.11
CA ASN A 64 5.05 1.64 9.66
C ASN A 64 4.44 2.99 9.28
N ILE A 65 3.43 3.46 10.03
CA ILE A 65 2.81 4.77 9.82
C ILE A 65 3.81 5.89 10.14
N ILE A 66 4.55 5.79 11.25
CA ILE A 66 5.60 6.76 11.61
C ILE A 66 6.71 6.78 10.54
N TYR A 67 7.12 5.62 10.04
CA TYR A 67 8.09 5.51 8.95
C TYR A 67 7.60 6.22 7.68
N SER A 68 6.35 6.01 7.26
CA SER A 68 5.77 6.70 6.10
C SER A 68 5.67 8.22 6.31
N LYS A 69 5.29 8.66 7.52
CA LYS A 69 5.32 10.08 7.89
C LYS A 69 6.72 10.67 7.75
N ILE A 70 7.76 9.96 8.19
CA ILE A 70 9.16 10.41 8.05
C ILE A 70 9.53 10.58 6.57
N GLU A 71 9.15 9.65 5.69
CA GLU A 71 9.44 9.75 4.25
C GLU A 71 8.78 10.97 3.59
N ILE A 72 7.52 11.27 3.95
CA ILE A 72 6.81 12.47 3.48
C ILE A 72 7.53 13.74 3.95
N LEU A 73 7.90 13.78 5.23
CA LEU A 73 8.59 14.94 5.80
C LEU A 73 10.00 15.12 5.21
N GLU A 74 10.74 14.05 4.95
CA GLU A 74 12.06 14.11 4.30
C GLU A 74 11.96 14.60 2.85
N ALA A 75 10.89 14.26 2.14
CA ALA A 75 10.64 14.81 0.82
C ALA A 75 10.21 16.29 0.86
N ASN A 76 9.38 16.69 1.82
CA ASN A 76 9.03 18.10 2.05
C ASN A 76 10.29 18.92 2.34
N LYS A 77 11.18 18.40 3.19
CA LYS A 77 12.50 19.00 3.46
C LYS A 77 13.28 19.23 2.16
N LEU A 78 13.39 18.21 1.32
CA LEU A 78 14.14 18.29 0.06
C LEU A 78 13.53 19.33 -0.89
N LEU A 79 12.21 19.35 -1.02
CA LEU A 79 11.50 20.33 -1.87
C LEU A 79 11.72 21.77 -1.40
N ILE A 80 11.62 22.02 -0.09
CA ILE A 80 11.87 23.34 0.49
C ILE A 80 13.33 23.76 0.25
N GLN A 81 14.29 22.87 0.50
CA GLN A 81 15.72 23.13 0.24
C GLN A 81 16.00 23.43 -1.22
N GLN A 82 15.42 22.65 -2.15
CA GLN A 82 15.53 22.90 -3.58
C GLN A 82 14.98 24.28 -3.96
N ARG A 83 13.85 24.70 -3.36
CA ARG A 83 13.27 26.02 -3.63
C ARG A 83 14.15 27.16 -3.10
N ILE A 84 14.68 27.03 -1.88
CA ILE A 84 15.62 28.01 -1.32
C ILE A 84 16.82 28.16 -2.25
N ASN A 85 17.45 27.05 -2.64
CA ASN A 85 18.60 27.05 -3.54
C ASN A 85 18.28 27.66 -4.91
N ALA A 86 17.08 27.40 -5.46
CA ALA A 86 16.65 27.97 -6.73
C ALA A 86 16.48 29.50 -6.65
N ILE A 87 15.95 30.02 -5.53
CA ILE A 87 15.81 31.46 -5.30
C ILE A 87 17.20 32.09 -5.09
N GLU A 88 18.00 31.55 -4.17
CA GLU A 88 19.32 32.08 -3.77
C GLU A 88 20.35 32.02 -4.92
N SER A 89 20.26 31.05 -5.84
CA SER A 89 21.14 30.95 -7.01
C SER A 89 20.84 31.96 -8.13
N GLY A 90 19.71 32.67 -8.07
CA GLY A 90 19.33 33.66 -9.07
C GLY A 90 19.06 33.10 -10.47
N ALA A 91 18.91 31.77 -10.60
CA ALA A 91 18.59 31.11 -11.86
C ALA A 91 17.26 31.64 -12.40
N LYS A 92 17.23 32.03 -13.69
CA LYS A 92 15.96 32.37 -14.35
C LYS A 92 15.07 31.13 -14.33
N ILE A 93 13.99 31.14 -13.53
CA ILE A 93 12.83 30.29 -13.78
C ILE A 93 12.20 30.83 -15.07
N THR A 94 12.77 30.45 -16.21
CA THR A 94 12.16 30.71 -17.52
C THR A 94 10.81 30.02 -17.56
N GLU A 95 9.78 30.79 -17.88
CA GLU A 95 8.34 30.53 -17.87
C GLU A 95 7.85 29.34 -18.74
N ASN A 96 8.73 28.44 -19.15
CA ASN A 96 8.43 27.27 -19.99
C ASN A 96 8.86 25.92 -19.38
N VAL A 97 9.04 25.87 -18.06
CA VAL A 97 9.05 24.61 -17.29
C VAL A 97 7.76 24.60 -16.47
N PRO A 98 7.02 23.49 -16.34
CA PRO A 98 5.82 23.43 -15.52
C PRO A 98 6.20 23.53 -14.02
N ALA A 99 6.61 24.72 -13.59
CA ALA A 99 6.54 25.14 -12.21
C ALA A 99 5.06 25.46 -11.96
N THR A 100 4.44 24.73 -11.06
CA THR A 100 3.12 25.09 -10.52
C THR A 100 3.22 26.51 -9.97
N GLN A 101 2.35 27.43 -10.43
CA GLN A 101 2.33 28.79 -9.88
C GLN A 101 1.74 28.77 -8.46
N PRO A 102 2.18 29.64 -7.55
CA PRO A 102 1.52 29.81 -6.26
C PRO A 102 0.01 30.08 -6.41
N ASN A 103 -0.78 29.42 -5.58
CA ASN A 103 -2.23 29.57 -5.46
C ASN A 103 -2.61 29.91 -4.00
N PRO A 104 -2.74 31.21 -3.67
CA PRO A 104 -3.04 31.67 -2.31
C PRO A 104 -4.40 31.22 -1.77
N GLU A 105 -5.42 31.13 -2.62
CA GLU A 105 -6.77 30.71 -2.20
C GLU A 105 -6.78 29.24 -1.79
N LEU A 106 -6.15 28.38 -2.59
CA LEU A 106 -5.98 26.96 -2.26
C LEU A 106 -5.12 26.77 -1.01
N ALA A 107 -4.04 27.53 -0.88
CA ALA A 107 -3.19 27.50 0.32
C ALA A 107 -3.97 27.90 1.59
N ALA A 108 -4.84 28.90 1.51
CA ALA A 108 -5.69 29.31 2.63
C ALA A 108 -6.71 28.21 3.00
N SER A 109 -7.34 27.56 2.01
CA SER A 109 -8.24 26.43 2.24
C SER A 109 -7.54 25.27 2.94
N ILE A 110 -6.39 24.84 2.42
CA ILE A 110 -5.62 23.73 3.00
C ILE A 110 -5.12 24.10 4.41
N LYS A 111 -4.78 25.38 4.65
CA LYS A 111 -4.37 25.84 5.98
C LYS A 111 -5.50 25.68 7.01
N ASN A 112 -6.75 25.96 6.64
CA ASN A 112 -7.89 25.72 7.51
C ASN A 112 -8.08 24.21 7.80
N GLU A 113 -7.88 23.35 6.81
CA GLU A 113 -7.93 21.89 7.00
C GLU A 113 -6.82 21.39 7.94
N ILE A 114 -5.60 21.92 7.79
CA ILE A 114 -4.46 21.66 8.67
C ILE A 114 -4.80 22.07 10.12
N ASP A 115 -5.38 23.27 10.31
CA ASP A 115 -5.69 23.78 11.64
C ASP A 115 -6.77 22.93 12.33
N LYS A 116 -7.81 22.55 11.59
CA LYS A 116 -8.84 21.65 12.10
C LYS A 116 -8.27 20.27 12.47
N LEU A 117 -7.45 19.68 11.60
CA LEU A 117 -6.87 18.37 11.86
C LEU A 117 -5.90 18.39 13.06
N ASN A 118 -5.18 19.49 13.26
CA ASN A 118 -4.33 19.68 14.45
C ASN A 118 -5.16 19.69 15.74
N GLU A 119 -6.32 20.36 15.76
CA GLU A 119 -7.23 20.34 16.90
C GLU A 119 -7.76 18.92 17.18
N GLU A 120 -8.14 18.18 16.13
CA GLU A 120 -8.61 16.79 16.24
C GLU A 120 -7.50 15.86 16.79
N ILE A 121 -6.27 15.98 16.29
CA ILE A 121 -5.11 15.22 16.79
C ILE A 121 -4.85 15.55 18.26
N SER A 122 -4.92 16.83 18.65
CA SER A 122 -4.73 17.26 20.03
C SER A 122 -5.77 16.64 20.96
N SER A 123 -7.05 16.66 20.56
CA SER A 123 -8.13 16.02 21.30
C SER A 123 -7.95 14.49 21.40
N ALA A 124 -7.59 13.84 20.29
CA ALA A 124 -7.34 12.40 20.26
C ALA A 124 -6.18 12.00 21.18
N LYS A 125 -5.11 12.80 21.26
CA LYS A 125 -3.99 12.61 22.20
C LYS A 125 -4.42 12.74 23.66
N GLN A 126 -5.26 13.73 23.97
CA GLN A 126 -5.82 13.91 25.32
C GLN A 126 -6.68 12.71 25.73
N ASP A 127 -7.56 12.25 24.85
CA ASP A 127 -8.39 11.06 25.08
C ASP A 127 -7.52 9.80 25.25
N ALA A 128 -6.52 9.58 24.39
CA ALA A 128 -5.58 8.47 24.50
C ALA A 128 -4.80 8.46 25.83
N SER A 129 -4.46 9.65 26.37
CA SER A 129 -3.73 9.78 27.65
C SER A 129 -4.51 9.27 28.87
N GLN A 130 -5.83 9.04 28.74
CA GLN A 130 -6.66 8.46 29.80
C GLN A 130 -6.45 6.94 29.95
N TYR A 131 -5.70 6.31 29.04
CA TYR A 131 -5.48 4.86 28.99
C TYR A 131 -4.01 4.53 29.20
N ASN A 132 -3.71 3.58 30.09
CA ASN A 132 -2.33 3.26 30.47
C ASN A 132 -1.69 2.12 29.65
N SER A 133 -2.48 1.20 29.10
CA SER A 133 -2.02 0.08 28.25
C SER A 133 -3.20 -0.69 27.61
N GLY A 134 -2.91 -1.60 26.68
CA GLY A 134 -3.88 -2.52 26.07
C GLY A 134 -4.40 -2.11 24.68
N LEU A 135 -5.25 -2.95 24.09
CA LEU A 135 -5.71 -2.82 22.70
C LEU A 135 -6.38 -1.47 22.39
N VAL A 136 -7.15 -0.93 23.33
CA VAL A 136 -7.83 0.38 23.18
C VAL A 136 -6.80 1.51 23.01
N LEU A 137 -5.75 1.52 23.84
CA LEU A 137 -4.66 2.48 23.70
C LEU A 137 -3.93 2.27 22.36
N SER A 138 -3.66 1.02 21.97
CA SER A 138 -3.02 0.72 20.68
C SER A 138 -3.82 1.20 19.48
N LEU A 139 -5.14 1.03 19.48
CA LEU A 139 -6.03 1.52 18.41
C LEU A 139 -6.06 3.06 18.36
N LYS A 140 -6.12 3.72 19.52
CA LYS A 140 -6.07 5.19 19.61
C LYS A 140 -4.75 5.75 19.09
N LEU A 141 -3.62 5.16 19.50
CA LEU A 141 -2.30 5.54 19.01
C LEU A 141 -2.16 5.30 17.49
N SER A 142 -2.72 4.21 16.97
CA SER A 142 -2.76 3.97 15.53
C SER A 142 -3.57 5.04 14.78
N ASN A 143 -4.72 5.45 15.32
CA ASN A 143 -5.53 6.50 14.71
C ASN A 143 -4.82 7.86 14.73
N ILE A 144 -4.21 8.22 15.87
CA ILE A 144 -3.39 9.43 15.99
C ILE A 144 -2.26 9.42 14.96
N ALA A 145 -1.56 8.29 14.80
CA ALA A 145 -0.50 8.16 13.81
C ALA A 145 -1.01 8.38 12.37
N MET A 146 -2.18 7.84 12.02
CA MET A 146 -2.81 8.05 10.70
C MET A 146 -3.21 9.52 10.48
N GLN A 147 -3.74 10.18 11.51
CA GLN A 147 -4.08 11.60 11.44
C GLN A 147 -2.81 12.45 11.26
N GLU A 148 -1.72 12.14 11.97
CA GLU A 148 -0.43 12.83 11.80
C GLU A 148 0.20 12.60 10.42
N GLN A 149 0.01 11.42 9.82
CA GLN A 149 0.42 11.17 8.44
C GLN A 149 -0.40 12.02 7.47
N THR A 150 -1.73 12.09 7.67
CA THR A 150 -2.63 12.93 6.87
C THR A 150 -2.24 14.41 6.97
N LEU A 151 -1.87 14.86 8.17
CA LEU A 151 -1.35 16.21 8.40
C LEU A 151 -0.09 16.49 7.56
N ALA A 152 0.89 15.60 7.56
CA ALA A 152 2.12 15.77 6.77
C ALA A 152 1.84 15.86 5.25
N MET A 153 0.81 15.17 4.76
CA MET A 153 0.36 15.26 3.37
C MET A 153 -0.34 16.59 3.08
N LEU A 154 -1.18 17.08 4.00
CA LEU A 154 -1.80 18.40 3.86
C LEU A 154 -0.74 19.51 3.90
N GLU A 155 0.26 19.41 4.78
CA GLU A 155 1.40 20.34 4.83
C GLU A 155 2.15 20.36 3.49
N GLN A 156 2.38 19.21 2.86
CA GLN A 156 2.97 19.16 1.52
C GLN A 156 2.12 19.91 0.48
N LYS A 157 0.81 19.64 0.45
CA LYS A 157 -0.12 20.31 -0.47
C LYS A 157 -0.15 21.82 -0.24
N TYR A 158 -0.11 22.22 1.02
CA TYR A 158 -0.02 23.63 1.41
C TYR A 158 1.28 24.26 0.91
N LEU A 159 2.43 23.60 1.06
CA LEU A 159 3.71 24.11 0.55
C LEU A 159 3.72 24.21 -0.98
N SER A 160 3.13 23.22 -1.66
CA SER A 160 2.92 23.24 -3.12
C SER A 160 2.07 24.42 -3.56
N ALA A 161 0.89 24.60 -2.96
CA ALA A 161 -0.01 25.70 -3.25
C ALA A 161 0.60 27.05 -2.88
N LYS A 162 1.27 27.19 -1.74
CA LYS A 162 1.80 28.47 -1.24
C LYS A 162 3.03 28.95 -2.00
N TYR A 163 3.93 28.05 -2.38
CA TYR A 163 5.23 28.42 -2.96
C TYR A 163 5.43 27.96 -4.41
N GLY A 164 4.42 27.31 -5.00
CA GLY A 164 4.52 26.78 -6.35
C GLY A 164 5.51 25.62 -6.47
N LEU A 165 5.53 24.74 -5.45
CA LEU A 165 6.37 23.54 -5.47
C LEU A 165 5.65 22.43 -6.25
N PRO A 166 6.39 21.57 -6.98
CA PRO A 166 5.78 20.40 -7.60
C PRO A 166 5.17 19.50 -6.52
N GLU A 167 3.88 19.19 -6.66
CA GLU A 167 3.22 18.22 -5.79
C GLU A 167 3.82 16.84 -6.10
N LEU A 168 4.41 16.18 -5.09
CA LEU A 168 4.84 14.80 -5.26
C LEU A 168 3.59 13.94 -5.16
N LYS A 169 3.35 13.15 -6.20
CA LYS A 169 2.24 12.19 -6.21
C LYS A 169 2.59 11.04 -5.28
N TYR A 170 2.26 11.21 -4.01
CA TYR A 170 2.11 10.10 -3.08
C TYR A 170 0.77 9.44 -3.37
N ASN A 171 0.79 8.21 -3.88
CA ASN A 171 -0.43 7.46 -4.07
C ASN A 171 -1.01 7.11 -2.68
N LYS A 172 -2.14 7.76 -2.39
CA LYS A 172 -3.08 7.67 -1.24
C LYS A 172 -2.74 8.45 0.03
N SER A 173 -3.68 9.34 0.38
CA SER A 173 -4.14 9.59 1.76
C SER A 173 -5.55 8.99 1.90
N PRO A 174 -5.99 8.62 3.12
CA PRO A 174 -7.24 7.89 3.37
C PRO A 174 -8.48 8.79 3.40
N ALA A 175 -9.61 8.19 3.02
CA ALA A 175 -10.95 8.51 3.49
C ALA A 175 -11.35 10.00 3.54
N SER A 176 -11.78 10.54 2.39
CA SER A 176 -12.75 11.64 2.39
C SER A 176 -14.08 11.10 2.91
N ALA A 177 -14.41 11.46 4.14
CA ALA A 177 -15.74 11.33 4.70
C ALA A 177 -16.68 12.30 3.96
N ASP A 178 -17.51 11.77 3.06
CA ASP A 178 -18.77 12.42 2.71
C ASP A 178 -19.88 11.78 3.54
N ASN A 179 -20.17 12.44 4.66
CA ASN A 179 -21.38 12.23 5.44
C ASN A 179 -22.58 12.70 4.61
N LYS A 180 -23.40 11.75 4.17
CA LYS A 180 -24.85 11.95 4.19
C LYS A 180 -25.49 10.83 4.98
N GLU A 181 -25.73 11.13 6.25
CA GLU A 181 -26.83 10.55 7.01
C GLU A 181 -28.10 10.60 6.16
N ASN A 182 -28.75 9.46 5.99
CA ASN A 182 -30.19 9.40 6.01
C ASN A 182 -30.60 8.23 6.89
N ASN A 183 -31.10 8.61 8.06
CA ASN A 183 -31.91 7.78 8.93
C ASN A 183 -33.03 7.11 8.14
N SER A 184 -33.11 5.79 8.22
CA SER A 184 -34.40 5.11 8.28
C SER A 184 -34.20 3.74 8.91
N THR A 185 -34.73 3.66 10.12
CA THR A 185 -34.95 2.48 10.96
C THR A 185 -35.76 1.43 10.21
N SER A 186 -35.35 0.17 10.38
CA SER A 186 -36.16 -1.06 10.33
C SER A 186 -37.09 -1.31 9.12
N SER A 187 -36.72 -2.31 8.32
CA SER A 187 -37.61 -3.46 8.11
C SER A 187 -36.80 -4.71 7.75
N ASP A 188 -36.94 -5.74 8.56
CA ASP A 188 -36.79 -7.14 8.16
C ASP A 188 -37.45 -7.40 6.80
N GLY A 189 -36.79 -8.19 5.95
CA GLY A 189 -37.45 -8.78 4.79
C GLY A 189 -36.60 -8.94 3.53
N ALA A 190 -36.10 -10.18 3.34
CA ALA A 190 -35.92 -10.86 2.06
C ALA A 190 -34.72 -10.49 1.15
N HIS A 191 -33.68 -11.33 1.23
CA HIS A 191 -33.45 -12.30 0.15
C HIS A 191 -32.77 -13.55 0.74
N ASN A 192 -33.61 -14.48 1.23
CA ASN A 192 -33.21 -15.85 1.49
C ASN A 192 -33.15 -16.56 0.11
N GLN A 193 -31.97 -16.67 -0.48
CA GLN A 193 -31.67 -17.90 -1.22
C GLN A 193 -31.38 -18.94 -0.13
N GLU A 194 -32.25 -19.94 -0.07
CA GLU A 194 -32.37 -20.94 0.99
C GLU A 194 -31.03 -21.68 1.16
N ARG A 195 -30.21 -21.24 2.13
CA ARG A 195 -29.03 -22.01 2.56
C ARG A 195 -29.54 -23.24 3.29
N LEU A 196 -29.45 -24.39 2.63
CA LEU A 196 -29.97 -25.67 3.12
C LEU A 196 -29.07 -26.30 4.18
N LEU A 197 -27.80 -25.88 4.25
CA LEU A 197 -26.81 -26.36 5.22
C LEU A 197 -26.12 -25.19 5.96
N PRO A 198 -25.80 -25.34 7.26
CA PRO A 198 -25.03 -24.34 7.99
C PRO A 198 -23.56 -24.31 7.53
N PRO A 199 -22.83 -23.20 7.75
CA PRO A 199 -21.39 -23.15 7.50
C PRO A 199 -20.60 -24.14 8.35
N GLY A 200 -19.51 -24.68 7.81
CA GLY A 200 -18.61 -25.56 8.54
C GLY A 200 -17.66 -24.80 9.48
N ASP A 201 -16.95 -25.55 10.32
CA ASP A 201 -16.02 -24.97 11.30
C ASP A 201 -14.65 -24.58 10.72
N GLY A 202 -14.32 -25.11 9.54
CA GLY A 202 -13.05 -24.84 8.88
C GLY A 202 -12.94 -23.44 8.26
N PRO A 203 -11.80 -23.15 7.60
CA PRO A 203 -11.48 -21.81 7.12
C PRO A 203 -12.55 -21.31 6.13
N LEU A 204 -12.99 -20.05 6.33
CA LEU A 204 -14.03 -19.39 5.54
C LEU A 204 -15.39 -20.14 5.54
N GLY A 205 -15.59 -21.06 6.48
CA GLY A 205 -16.79 -21.89 6.58
C GLY A 205 -16.75 -23.15 5.73
N PHE A 206 -15.62 -23.45 5.09
CA PHE A 206 -15.41 -24.68 4.34
C PHE A 206 -14.69 -25.74 5.19
N GLN A 207 -15.01 -27.02 4.96
CA GLN A 207 -14.36 -28.16 5.62
C GLN A 207 -13.79 -29.12 4.58
N MET A 208 -12.74 -29.85 4.98
CA MET A 208 -12.17 -30.92 4.16
C MET A 208 -13.26 -31.95 3.81
N GLY A 209 -13.29 -32.39 2.56
CA GLY A 209 -14.16 -33.48 2.10
C GLY A 209 -15.56 -33.07 1.66
N LEU A 210 -15.90 -31.79 1.68
CA LEU A 210 -17.19 -31.32 1.15
C LEU A 210 -17.32 -31.63 -0.35
N SER A 211 -18.47 -32.17 -0.75
CA SER A 211 -18.82 -32.33 -2.16
C SER A 211 -19.22 -31.00 -2.80
N VAL A 212 -19.28 -30.95 -4.12
CA VAL A 212 -19.84 -29.79 -4.86
C VAL A 212 -21.22 -29.43 -4.31
N LYS A 213 -22.12 -30.41 -4.24
CA LYS A 213 -23.49 -30.21 -3.77
C LYS A 213 -23.56 -29.65 -2.35
N ASN A 214 -22.76 -30.17 -1.41
CA ASN A 214 -22.75 -29.66 -0.04
C ASN A 214 -22.39 -28.16 -0.02
N ILE A 215 -21.44 -27.73 -0.84
CA ILE A 215 -21.03 -26.33 -0.91
C ILE A 215 -22.10 -25.46 -1.55
N GLU A 216 -22.75 -25.94 -2.61
CA GLU A 216 -23.89 -25.25 -3.23
C GLU A 216 -25.04 -25.06 -2.23
N ASP A 217 -25.35 -26.11 -1.47
CA ASP A 217 -26.37 -26.09 -0.41
C ASP A 217 -26.00 -25.15 0.75
N MET A 218 -24.72 -25.01 1.09
CA MET A 218 -24.21 -24.09 2.13
C MET A 218 -24.20 -22.62 1.69
N THR A 219 -23.97 -22.37 0.39
CA THR A 219 -23.79 -21.02 -0.16
C THR A 219 -25.03 -20.48 -0.86
N GLY A 220 -25.94 -21.35 -1.29
CA GLY A 220 -27.05 -21.01 -2.16
C GLY A 220 -26.62 -20.66 -3.59
N LYS A 221 -25.37 -20.97 -3.99
CA LYS A 221 -24.80 -20.65 -5.31
C LYS A 221 -24.25 -21.90 -5.98
N GLN A 222 -24.47 -22.01 -7.29
CA GLN A 222 -23.88 -23.07 -8.10
C GLN A 222 -22.37 -22.85 -8.28
N LEU A 223 -21.61 -23.94 -8.21
CA LEU A 223 -20.18 -23.94 -8.45
C LEU A 223 -19.91 -24.04 -9.95
N LYS A 224 -19.15 -23.09 -10.50
CA LYS A 224 -18.80 -23.10 -11.93
C LYS A 224 -17.49 -23.86 -12.16
N PRO A 225 -17.44 -24.91 -12.97
CA PRO A 225 -16.18 -25.57 -13.31
C PRO A 225 -15.29 -24.62 -14.13
N VAL A 226 -13.97 -24.76 -13.98
CA VAL A 226 -12.99 -24.00 -14.76
C VAL A 226 -12.55 -24.82 -15.97
N ASP A 227 -12.74 -24.28 -17.18
CA ASP A 227 -12.38 -24.93 -18.43
C ASP A 227 -10.90 -25.35 -18.45
N GLY A 228 -10.65 -26.57 -18.93
CA GLY A 228 -9.30 -27.17 -18.96
C GLY A 228 -8.74 -27.58 -17.60
N SER A 229 -9.46 -27.36 -16.49
CA SER A 229 -9.02 -27.67 -15.13
C SER A 229 -9.97 -28.63 -14.41
N TYR A 230 -9.76 -29.93 -14.61
CA TYR A 230 -10.55 -30.96 -13.92
C TYR A 230 -10.46 -30.80 -12.39
N GLY A 231 -11.61 -30.84 -11.72
CA GLY A 231 -11.72 -30.72 -10.26
C GLY A 231 -11.57 -29.29 -9.71
N LEU A 232 -11.39 -28.27 -10.56
CA LEU A 232 -11.35 -26.87 -10.13
C LEU A 232 -12.68 -26.19 -10.41
N TYR A 233 -13.27 -25.62 -9.36
CA TYR A 233 -14.52 -24.87 -9.40
C TYR A 233 -14.33 -23.46 -8.87
N VAL A 234 -15.18 -22.52 -9.30
CA VAL A 234 -15.19 -21.14 -8.80
C VAL A 234 -16.57 -20.73 -8.31
N VAL A 235 -16.58 -19.91 -7.25
CA VAL A 235 -17.77 -19.28 -6.66
C VAL A 235 -17.39 -17.93 -6.07
N ASP A 236 -18.33 -16.98 -6.00
CA ASP A 236 -18.12 -15.59 -5.53
C ASP A 236 -18.52 -15.40 -4.05
N VAL A 237 -18.87 -16.48 -3.35
CA VAL A 237 -19.34 -16.45 -1.96
C VAL A 237 -18.73 -17.60 -1.16
N SER A 238 -18.42 -17.33 0.10
CA SER A 238 -18.03 -18.34 1.09
C SER A 238 -19.15 -18.58 2.10
N PRO A 239 -19.25 -19.80 2.69
CA PRO A 239 -20.28 -20.11 3.69
C PRO A 239 -20.26 -19.18 4.91
N LYS A 240 -19.08 -18.79 5.41
CA LYS A 240 -18.92 -17.70 6.38
C LYS A 240 -18.64 -16.40 5.64
N LYS A 241 -19.47 -15.37 5.87
CA LYS A 241 -19.35 -14.08 5.19
C LYS A 241 -17.98 -13.45 5.43
N ASN A 242 -17.34 -13.03 4.34
CA ASN A 242 -16.07 -12.33 4.35
C ASN A 242 -16.10 -11.29 3.22
N ASN A 243 -15.83 -10.02 3.53
CA ASN A 243 -15.88 -8.93 2.54
C ASN A 243 -14.52 -8.66 1.86
N LEU A 244 -13.46 -9.35 2.27
CA LEU A 244 -12.10 -9.17 1.78
C LEU A 244 -11.86 -9.88 0.45
N PHE A 245 -12.51 -11.05 0.27
CA PHE A 245 -12.33 -11.92 -0.88
C PHE A 245 -13.52 -11.79 -1.85
N GLU A 246 -13.23 -11.65 -3.14
CA GLU A 246 -14.23 -11.51 -4.21
C GLU A 246 -14.55 -12.85 -4.91
N SER A 247 -13.61 -13.81 -4.86
CA SER A 247 -13.72 -15.07 -5.58
C SER A 247 -12.97 -16.19 -4.89
N PHE A 248 -13.53 -17.40 -4.98
CA PHE A 248 -13.00 -18.60 -4.36
C PHE A 248 -12.81 -19.70 -5.40
N GLY A 249 -11.55 -20.10 -5.62
CA GLY A 249 -11.20 -21.30 -6.36
C GLY A 249 -11.17 -22.51 -5.43
N LEU A 250 -11.96 -23.53 -5.73
CA LEU A 250 -12.15 -24.72 -4.91
C LEU A 250 -11.68 -25.96 -5.68
N VAL A 251 -10.73 -26.70 -5.11
CA VAL A 251 -10.29 -27.97 -5.70
C VAL A 251 -11.03 -29.10 -5.00
N ILE A 252 -11.84 -29.84 -5.76
CA ILE A 252 -12.77 -30.85 -5.28
C ILE A 252 -12.59 -32.09 -6.17
N SER A 253 -12.24 -33.22 -5.56
CA SER A 253 -12.29 -34.50 -6.26
C SER A 253 -13.62 -35.21 -6.03
N PRO A 254 -14.06 -36.10 -6.95
CA PRO A 254 -15.31 -36.83 -6.80
C PRO A 254 -15.36 -37.74 -5.56
N ASN A 255 -14.24 -38.33 -5.15
CA ASN A 255 -14.23 -39.34 -4.08
C ASN A 255 -13.84 -38.76 -2.72
N VAL A 256 -12.80 -37.92 -2.66
CA VAL A 256 -12.29 -37.37 -1.38
C VAL A 256 -12.77 -35.95 -1.10
N GLY A 257 -13.54 -35.34 -2.00
CA GLY A 257 -14.18 -34.04 -1.82
C GLY A 257 -13.20 -32.87 -1.80
N LEU A 258 -13.64 -31.74 -1.21
CA LEU A 258 -12.87 -30.50 -1.12
C LEU A 258 -11.52 -30.74 -0.43
N CYS A 259 -10.46 -30.30 -1.09
CA CYS A 259 -9.09 -30.54 -0.65
C CYS A 259 -8.21 -29.29 -0.66
N GLN A 260 -8.64 -28.24 -1.35
CA GLN A 260 -7.96 -26.96 -1.36
C GLN A 260 -8.93 -25.80 -1.60
N ILE A 261 -8.68 -24.69 -0.93
CA ILE A 261 -9.39 -23.41 -1.11
C ILE A 261 -8.37 -22.37 -1.55
N ARG A 262 -8.73 -21.53 -2.52
CA ARG A 262 -8.00 -20.33 -2.94
C ARG A 262 -8.95 -19.14 -2.87
N ALA A 263 -8.83 -18.34 -1.83
CA ALA A 263 -9.58 -17.10 -1.70
C ALA A 263 -8.77 -15.94 -2.30
N ILE A 264 -9.39 -15.17 -3.19
CA ILE A 264 -8.76 -14.12 -3.99
C ILE A 264 -9.35 -12.79 -3.57
N THR A 265 -8.51 -11.82 -3.20
CA THR A 265 -8.97 -10.46 -2.86
C THR A 265 -9.43 -9.72 -4.11
N HIS A 266 -10.16 -8.62 -3.90
CA HIS A 266 -10.29 -7.60 -4.94
C HIS A 266 -8.92 -7.12 -5.44
N ASP A 267 -8.90 -6.55 -6.64
CA ASP A 267 -7.72 -5.85 -7.15
C ASP A 267 -7.31 -4.72 -6.20
N ILE A 268 -6.01 -4.67 -5.91
CA ILE A 268 -5.37 -3.68 -5.06
C ILE A 268 -4.59 -2.74 -5.95
N ASN A 269 -5.03 -1.48 -6.02
CA ASN A 269 -4.28 -0.41 -6.67
C ASN A 269 -3.00 -0.13 -5.89
N THR A 270 -1.85 -0.19 -6.55
CA THR A 270 -0.53 -0.04 -5.94
C THR A 270 0.43 0.67 -6.91
N ASP A 271 1.59 1.08 -6.43
CA ASP A 271 2.68 1.60 -7.26
C ASP A 271 3.63 0.48 -7.74
N SER A 272 4.65 0.87 -8.50
CA SER A 272 5.66 -0.04 -9.04
C SER A 272 6.52 -0.70 -7.94
N TYR A 273 6.63 -0.06 -6.77
CA TYR A 273 7.24 -0.61 -5.57
C TYR A 273 6.35 -1.62 -4.84
N GLY A 274 5.05 -1.66 -5.13
CA GLY A 274 4.09 -2.59 -4.53
C GLY A 274 3.68 -2.24 -3.10
N LEU A 275 3.78 -0.97 -2.66
CA LEU A 275 3.63 -0.60 -1.25
C LEU A 275 2.26 -0.97 -0.67
N GLU A 276 1.17 -0.61 -1.36
CA GLU A 276 -0.19 -0.94 -0.90
C GLU A 276 -0.41 -2.46 -0.88
N LEU A 277 0.09 -3.17 -1.90
CA LEU A 277 -0.04 -4.62 -1.99
C LEU A 277 0.70 -5.33 -0.85
N LYS A 278 1.89 -4.85 -0.49
CA LYS A 278 2.65 -5.33 0.68
C LYS A 278 1.92 -5.04 1.98
N SER A 279 1.36 -3.84 2.15
CA SER A 279 0.62 -3.46 3.36
C SER A 279 -0.58 -4.38 3.59
N GLN A 280 -1.44 -4.54 2.57
CA GLN A 280 -2.60 -5.44 2.71
C GLN A 280 -2.16 -6.89 2.90
N PHE A 281 -1.08 -7.33 2.24
CA PHE A 281 -0.51 -8.65 2.48
C PHE A 281 -0.11 -8.85 3.94
N ASP A 282 0.58 -7.87 4.53
CA ASP A 282 1.04 -7.95 5.91
C ASP A 282 -0.13 -7.91 6.92
N ASP A 283 -1.20 -7.16 6.64
CA ASP A 283 -2.42 -7.15 7.44
C ASP A 283 -3.14 -8.52 7.43
N LEU A 284 -3.26 -9.13 6.25
CA LEU A 284 -3.79 -10.49 6.11
C LEU A 284 -2.89 -11.50 6.81
N ALA A 285 -1.57 -11.39 6.63
CA ALA A 285 -0.60 -12.29 7.27
C ALA A 285 -0.64 -12.17 8.79
N GLY A 286 -0.81 -10.97 9.34
CA GLY A 286 -1.01 -10.73 10.77
C GLY A 286 -2.26 -11.42 11.30
N SER A 287 -3.37 -11.30 10.57
CA SER A 287 -4.65 -11.94 10.93
C SER A 287 -4.54 -13.47 10.93
N ILE A 288 -3.84 -14.05 9.94
CA ILE A 288 -3.59 -15.50 9.88
C ILE A 288 -2.64 -15.91 11.02
N THR A 289 -1.61 -15.12 11.29
CA THR A 289 -0.63 -15.38 12.36
C THR A 289 -1.27 -15.39 13.75
N ALA A 290 -2.24 -14.53 13.99
CA ALA A 290 -2.99 -14.51 15.25
C ALA A 290 -3.77 -15.82 15.51
N ILE A 291 -4.14 -16.55 14.45
CA ILE A 291 -4.93 -17.79 14.53
C ILE A 291 -4.02 -19.04 14.52
N TYR A 292 -2.98 -19.02 13.69
CA TYR A 292 -2.17 -20.20 13.37
C TYR A 292 -0.70 -20.09 13.82
N GLY A 293 -0.32 -19.00 14.49
CA GLY A 293 1.06 -18.74 14.89
C GLY A 293 1.93 -18.25 13.74
N ASN A 294 3.24 -18.22 13.95
CA ASN A 294 4.17 -17.61 12.98
C ASN A 294 4.33 -18.45 11.71
N GLY A 295 4.21 -17.78 10.57
CA GLY A 295 4.55 -18.34 9.26
C GLY A 295 5.98 -18.01 8.84
N LYS A 296 6.45 -18.67 7.79
CA LYS A 296 7.73 -18.38 7.13
C LYS A 296 7.49 -17.49 5.93
N LYS A 297 7.96 -16.24 5.98
CA LYS A 297 7.88 -15.28 4.88
C LYS A 297 9.00 -15.52 3.86
N GLY A 298 8.70 -15.34 2.59
CA GLY A 298 9.66 -15.40 1.49
C GLY A 298 9.41 -14.27 0.50
N ASP A 299 10.46 -13.53 0.18
CA ASP A 299 10.54 -12.61 -0.95
C ASP A 299 11.81 -12.97 -1.73
N PHE A 300 11.66 -13.57 -2.90
CA PHE A 300 12.81 -13.94 -3.73
C PHE A 300 12.52 -13.78 -5.20
N LEU A 301 13.58 -13.48 -5.94
CA LEU A 301 13.57 -13.32 -7.38
C LEU A 301 14.21 -14.57 -8.01
N TYR A 302 13.63 -15.07 -9.10
CA TYR A 302 14.22 -16.20 -9.81
C TYR A 302 15.59 -15.82 -10.41
N PRO A 303 16.56 -16.75 -10.44
CA PRO A 303 17.87 -16.49 -11.01
C PRO A 303 17.79 -15.98 -12.45
N GLY A 304 18.54 -14.92 -12.77
CA GLY A 304 18.60 -14.31 -14.10
C GLY A 304 17.51 -13.28 -14.40
N SER A 305 16.58 -13.04 -13.47
CA SER A 305 15.60 -11.97 -13.60
C SER A 305 16.26 -10.59 -13.53
N ILE A 306 15.76 -9.66 -14.35
CA ILE A 306 16.23 -8.28 -14.42
C ILE A 306 15.43 -7.32 -13.53
N TRP A 307 14.38 -7.80 -12.85
CA TRP A 307 13.48 -6.99 -12.01
C TRP A 307 13.99 -6.90 -10.56
N ASP A 308 15.27 -6.61 -10.40
CA ASP A 308 15.99 -6.63 -9.13
C ASP A 308 15.99 -5.28 -8.39
N ARG A 309 15.58 -4.20 -9.06
CA ARG A 309 15.51 -2.86 -8.47
C ARG A 309 14.23 -2.69 -7.65
N PRO A 310 14.22 -1.84 -6.61
CA PRO A 310 13.05 -1.62 -5.77
C PRO A 310 11.78 -1.21 -6.54
N GLN A 311 11.93 -0.34 -7.55
CA GLN A 311 10.83 0.12 -8.39
C GLN A 311 10.29 -0.95 -9.35
N ASP A 312 11.03 -2.04 -9.55
CA ASP A 312 10.65 -3.15 -10.43
C ASP A 312 9.92 -4.27 -9.68
N TRP A 313 9.68 -4.09 -8.38
CA TRP A 313 9.13 -5.13 -7.52
C TRP A 313 7.80 -5.69 -8.04
N LEU A 314 6.87 -4.82 -8.41
CA LEU A 314 5.58 -5.24 -8.96
C LEU A 314 5.75 -5.89 -10.34
N SER A 315 6.65 -5.37 -11.18
CA SER A 315 6.98 -5.96 -12.49
C SER A 315 7.48 -7.40 -12.33
N GLY A 316 8.30 -7.67 -11.32
CA GLY A 316 8.74 -9.02 -10.98
C GLY A 316 7.55 -9.95 -10.67
N LEU A 317 6.54 -9.48 -9.94
CA LEU A 317 5.32 -10.27 -9.68
C LEU A 317 4.47 -10.47 -10.94
N VAL A 318 4.30 -9.43 -11.77
CA VAL A 318 3.54 -9.47 -13.02
C VAL A 318 4.15 -10.46 -14.01
N LYS A 319 5.49 -10.48 -14.10
CA LYS A 319 6.25 -11.43 -14.94
C LYS A 319 6.40 -12.80 -14.32
N GLN A 320 5.87 -13.01 -13.11
CA GLN A 320 5.99 -14.27 -12.37
C GLN A 320 7.45 -14.66 -12.09
N GLU A 321 8.35 -13.67 -12.09
CA GLU A 321 9.77 -13.82 -11.82
C GLU A 321 10.12 -13.54 -10.35
N ARG A 322 9.20 -12.94 -9.59
CA ARG A 322 9.29 -12.76 -8.14
C ARG A 322 8.25 -13.60 -7.42
N VAL A 323 8.64 -14.17 -6.28
CA VAL A 323 7.75 -14.83 -5.33
C VAL A 323 7.71 -14.00 -4.07
N TYR A 324 6.51 -13.53 -3.71
CA TYR A 324 6.24 -12.88 -2.43
C TYR A 324 5.13 -13.63 -1.71
N MET A 325 5.48 -14.34 -0.64
CA MET A 325 4.56 -15.24 0.05
C MET A 325 4.91 -15.43 1.52
N GLN A 326 3.97 -15.98 2.27
CA GLN A 326 4.15 -16.46 3.62
C GLN A 326 3.44 -17.80 3.78
N GLU A 327 4.15 -18.77 4.34
CA GLU A 327 3.66 -20.14 4.52
C GLU A 327 3.53 -20.48 6.00
N TRP A 328 2.38 -21.02 6.39
CA TRP A 328 2.19 -21.69 7.67
C TRP A 328 2.11 -23.19 7.44
N SER A 329 3.09 -23.91 7.96
CA SER A 329 3.16 -25.37 7.91
C SER A 329 3.87 -25.93 9.13
N GLY A 330 3.61 -27.19 9.44
CA GLY A 330 4.15 -27.88 10.63
C GLY A 330 3.09 -28.13 11.72
N PRO A 331 3.51 -28.63 12.89
CA PRO A 331 2.61 -28.97 13.98
C PRO A 331 1.89 -27.73 14.54
N ASN A 332 0.56 -27.71 14.46
CA ASN A 332 -0.27 -26.66 15.04
C ASN A 332 -1.68 -27.22 15.36
N ASP A 333 -2.16 -27.02 16.59
CA ASP A 333 -3.43 -27.61 17.04
C ASP A 333 -4.65 -27.06 16.29
N THR A 334 -4.67 -25.75 15.99
CA THR A 334 -5.74 -25.12 15.22
C THR A 334 -5.77 -25.64 13.78
N MET A 335 -4.61 -25.82 13.14
CA MET A 335 -4.51 -26.44 11.82
C MET A 335 -4.97 -27.90 11.87
N ASN A 336 -4.51 -28.65 12.86
CA ASN A 336 -4.86 -30.06 13.04
C ASN A 336 -6.38 -30.26 13.24
N LYS A 337 -7.00 -29.45 14.10
CA LYS A 337 -8.46 -29.46 14.35
C LYS A 337 -9.29 -29.26 13.09
N ASN A 338 -8.77 -28.48 12.14
CA ASN A 338 -9.44 -28.15 10.88
C ASN A 338 -8.91 -28.96 9.69
N GLU A 339 -8.12 -30.01 9.94
CA GLU A 339 -7.51 -30.86 8.92
C GLU A 339 -6.69 -30.09 7.86
N ILE A 340 -6.09 -28.96 8.25
CA ILE A 340 -5.25 -28.12 7.40
C ILE A 340 -3.81 -28.68 7.41
N LYS A 341 -3.26 -28.93 6.22
CA LYS A 341 -1.86 -29.33 6.02
C LYS A 341 -0.94 -28.11 5.91
N SER A 342 -1.35 -27.10 5.16
CA SER A 342 -0.60 -25.85 5.00
C SER A 342 -1.51 -24.69 4.62
N ILE A 343 -1.04 -23.49 4.91
CA ILE A 343 -1.65 -22.21 4.51
C ILE A 343 -0.58 -21.43 3.76
N ILE A 344 -0.92 -20.89 2.60
CA ILE A 344 -0.03 -20.03 1.82
C ILE A 344 -0.76 -18.74 1.50
N LEU A 345 -0.22 -17.62 1.96
CA LEU A 345 -0.60 -16.29 1.51
C LEU A 345 0.40 -15.85 0.45
N SER A 346 -0.04 -15.40 -0.72
CA SER A 346 0.86 -14.93 -1.78
C SER A 346 0.33 -13.67 -2.45
N ALA A 347 1.23 -12.74 -2.76
CA ALA A 347 0.91 -11.59 -3.61
C ALA A 347 1.11 -11.96 -5.09
N LYS A 348 0.24 -11.42 -5.94
CA LYS A 348 0.27 -11.61 -7.40
C LYS A 348 0.20 -10.24 -8.08
N GLY A 349 0.97 -10.08 -9.14
CA GLY A 349 0.89 -8.89 -10.00
C GLY A 349 -0.17 -9.11 -11.08
N LYS A 350 -1.07 -8.16 -11.26
CA LYS A 350 -2.04 -8.15 -12.36
C LYS A 350 -1.53 -7.32 -13.53
N ASN A 351 -1.02 -6.14 -13.24
CA ASN A 351 -0.37 -5.23 -14.18
C ASN A 351 0.59 -4.30 -13.41
N THR A 352 1.15 -3.29 -14.07
CA THR A 352 2.15 -2.37 -13.49
C THR A 352 1.61 -1.39 -12.45
N SER A 353 0.31 -1.43 -12.14
CA SER A 353 -0.34 -0.55 -11.16
C SER A 353 -1.33 -1.29 -10.24
N GLN A 354 -1.47 -2.60 -10.41
CA GLN A 354 -2.45 -3.40 -9.69
C GLN A 354 -1.90 -4.80 -9.38
N GLY A 355 -2.22 -5.28 -8.20
CA GLY A 355 -2.00 -6.67 -7.80
C GLY A 355 -3.18 -7.19 -7.00
N TYR A 356 -3.07 -8.43 -6.55
CA TYR A 356 -4.09 -9.07 -5.70
C TYR A 356 -3.41 -10.09 -4.80
N ILE A 357 -4.10 -10.50 -3.74
CA ILE A 357 -3.59 -11.45 -2.77
C ILE A 357 -4.40 -12.75 -2.89
N VAL A 358 -3.70 -13.87 -2.85
CA VAL A 358 -4.29 -15.20 -2.84
C VAL A 358 -3.97 -15.87 -1.52
N LEU A 359 -5.02 -16.20 -0.77
CA LEU A 359 -4.95 -17.02 0.43
C LEU A 359 -5.36 -18.45 0.08
N GLN A 360 -4.40 -19.38 0.17
CA GLN A 360 -4.60 -20.79 -0.09
C GLN A 360 -4.60 -21.59 1.21
N TYR A 361 -5.63 -22.41 1.40
CA TYR A 361 -5.65 -23.48 2.40
C TYR A 361 -5.56 -24.82 1.68
N SER A 362 -4.59 -25.66 2.05
CA SER A 362 -4.48 -27.04 1.58
C SER A 362 -4.79 -27.99 2.73
N PHE A 363 -5.79 -28.86 2.55
CA PHE A 363 -6.19 -29.83 3.58
C PHE A 363 -5.33 -31.11 3.55
N LYS A 364 -5.43 -31.94 4.59
CA LYS A 364 -4.65 -33.19 4.70
C LYS A 364 -4.96 -34.21 3.60
N ASN A 365 -6.17 -34.18 3.02
CA ASN A 365 -6.56 -35.01 1.87
C ASN A 365 -6.00 -34.51 0.50
N ASN A 366 -5.32 -33.36 0.44
CA ASN A 366 -4.88 -32.75 -0.83
C ASN A 366 -4.03 -33.69 -1.69
N SER A 367 -3.16 -34.52 -1.10
CA SER A 367 -2.35 -35.47 -1.88
C SER A 367 -3.20 -36.49 -2.64
N LYS A 368 -4.22 -37.06 -1.99
CA LYS A 368 -5.13 -38.04 -2.62
C LYS A 368 -6.01 -37.36 -3.67
N CYS A 369 -6.48 -36.16 -3.36
CA CYS A 369 -7.29 -35.35 -4.26
C CYS A 369 -6.55 -35.03 -5.58
N GLN A 370 -5.28 -34.62 -5.51
CA GLN A 370 -4.48 -34.35 -6.71
C GLN A 370 -4.23 -35.61 -7.53
N GLU A 371 -3.93 -36.75 -6.89
CA GLU A 371 -3.77 -38.03 -7.58
C GLU A 371 -5.03 -38.44 -8.36
N GLU A 372 -6.22 -38.30 -7.76
CA GLU A 372 -7.50 -38.58 -8.44
C GLU A 372 -7.75 -37.65 -9.63
N ILE A 373 -7.45 -36.36 -9.48
CA ILE A 373 -7.61 -35.36 -10.54
C ILE A 373 -6.64 -35.64 -11.69
N GLU A 374 -5.38 -35.96 -11.40
CA GLU A 374 -4.38 -36.30 -12.41
C GLU A 374 -4.72 -37.58 -13.17
N ASN A 375 -5.18 -38.62 -12.47
CA ASN A 375 -5.61 -39.87 -13.10
C ASN A 375 -6.83 -39.65 -14.01
N SER A 376 -7.78 -38.83 -13.59
CA SER A 376 -8.96 -38.49 -14.40
C SER A 376 -8.59 -37.72 -15.68
N LYS A 377 -7.59 -36.83 -15.60
CA LYS A 377 -7.03 -36.15 -16.79
C LYS A 377 -6.39 -37.13 -17.76
N LYS A 378 -5.60 -38.09 -17.27
CA LYS A 378 -4.95 -39.11 -18.11
C LYS A 378 -5.96 -40.03 -18.80
N SER A 379 -7.08 -40.36 -18.15
CA SER A 379 -8.14 -41.17 -18.75
C SER A 379 -9.01 -40.43 -19.77
N SER A 380 -8.88 -39.11 -19.87
CA SER A 380 -9.62 -38.26 -20.82
C SER A 380 -8.80 -37.88 -22.06
N LEU A 381 -7.54 -38.33 -22.11
CA LEU A 381 -6.64 -38.31 -23.29
C LEU A 381 -6.63 -39.68 -23.93
#